data_AF-A0A3E2VWS3-F1
#
_entry.id   AF-A0A3E2VWS3-F1
#
_cell.length_a   1.000
_cell.length_b   1.000
_cell.length_c   1.000
_cell.angle_alpha   90.00
_cell.angle_beta   90.00
_cell.angle_gamma   90.00
#
_symmetry.space_group_name_H-M   'P 1'
#
loop_
_entity.id
_entity.type
_entity.pdbx_description
1 polymer ?
#
loop_
_entity_poly.entity_id
_entity_poly.type
_entity_poly.pdbx_seq_one_letter_code
_entity_poly.pdbx_strand_id
1 'polypeptide(L)'
;METKEIIKHALKDYQNITGLRSYVVYDNTVIQSASEKNYFCKCLKSSSKALKKCEECTEETYENARKIDHECVYSCHAGLIKWAVPVQRGDFHCVIVSEGVLAMKQMEDADKWARYLSKEYQLDESMLLKNFKIIQTMDEDQMNASIELLKDLLSYHFAMAEKHA
;
A
#
# COMPACT_ATOMS: atom_id res chain seq x y z
N MET A 1 -15.40 -10.75 -17.83
CA MET A 1 -14.61 -11.12 -16.63
C MET A 1 -15.11 -10.31 -15.45
N GLU A 2 -15.23 -10.87 -14.24
CA GLU A 2 -15.67 -10.10 -13.06
C GLU A 2 -14.64 -9.02 -12.71
N THR A 3 -15.08 -7.82 -12.33
CA THR A 3 -14.23 -6.67 -11.98
C THR A 3 -13.10 -7.03 -11.01
N LYS A 4 -13.38 -7.89 -10.02
CA LYS A 4 -12.38 -8.35 -9.05
C LYS A 4 -11.25 -9.15 -9.69
N GLU A 5 -11.54 -9.99 -10.69
CA GLU A 5 -10.52 -10.75 -11.41
C GLU A 5 -9.66 -9.85 -12.29
N ILE A 6 -10.27 -8.85 -12.95
CA ILE A 6 -9.55 -7.82 -13.71
C ILE A 6 -8.53 -7.11 -12.82
N ILE A 7 -8.97 -6.65 -11.64
CA ILE A 7 -8.09 -6.00 -10.66
C ILE A 7 -6.96 -6.94 -10.24
N LYS A 8 -7.25 -8.21 -9.91
CA LYS A 8 -6.22 -9.18 -9.53
C LYS A 8 -5.15 -9.36 -10.62
N HIS A 9 -5.54 -9.39 -11.90
CA HIS A 9 -4.59 -9.45 -13.01
C HIS A 9 -3.71 -8.20 -13.08
N ALA A 10 -4.30 -7.01 -13.00
CA ALA A 10 -3.54 -5.76 -12.98
C ALA A 10 -2.56 -5.69 -11.80
N LEU A 11 -2.98 -6.07 -10.59
CA LEU A 11 -2.11 -6.08 -9.40
C LEU A 11 -0.99 -7.11 -9.51
N LYS A 12 -1.24 -8.25 -10.16
CA LYS A 12 -0.22 -9.27 -10.40
C LYS A 12 0.85 -8.76 -11.37
N ASP A 13 0.46 -8.13 -12.47
CA ASP A 13 1.40 -7.57 -13.44
C ASP A 13 2.18 -6.42 -12.82
N TYR A 14 1.50 -5.56 -12.07
CA TYR A 14 2.12 -4.48 -11.32
C TYR A 14 3.20 -5.00 -10.36
N GLN A 15 2.90 -6.06 -9.61
CA GLN A 15 3.88 -6.70 -8.72
C GLN A 15 5.05 -7.29 -9.50
N ASN A 16 4.80 -7.95 -10.63
CA ASN A 16 5.86 -8.56 -11.44
C ASN A 16 6.82 -7.50 -12.00
N ILE A 17 6.33 -6.32 -12.34
CA ILE A 17 7.13 -5.23 -12.91
C ILE A 17 7.87 -4.44 -11.83
N THR A 18 7.18 -4.09 -10.74
CA THR A 18 7.71 -3.15 -9.73
C THR A 18 8.33 -3.83 -8.52
N GLY A 19 7.98 -5.09 -8.26
CA GLY A 19 8.24 -5.78 -7.00
C GLY A 19 7.26 -5.44 -5.87
N LEU A 20 6.41 -4.42 -6.04
CA LEU A 20 5.47 -3.96 -5.03
C LEU A 20 4.18 -4.76 -5.06
N ARG A 21 3.75 -5.24 -3.91
CA ARG A 21 2.39 -5.80 -3.79
C ARG A 21 1.39 -4.67 -3.56
N SER A 22 0.13 -4.96 -3.81
CA SER A 22 -0.97 -4.10 -3.44
C SER A 22 -2.12 -4.96 -2.90
N TYR A 23 -3.01 -4.35 -2.14
CA TYR A 23 -4.23 -4.99 -1.65
C TYR A 23 -5.43 -4.09 -1.90
N VAL A 24 -6.61 -4.71 -1.88
CA VAL A 24 -7.88 -4.05 -2.20
C VAL A 24 -8.68 -3.88 -0.92
N VAL A 25 -9.17 -2.67 -0.68
CA VAL A 25 -10.10 -2.32 0.38
C VAL A 25 -11.47 -2.08 -0.24
N TYR A 26 -12.49 -2.84 0.16
CA TYR A 26 -13.85 -2.75 -0.40
C TYR A 26 -14.81 -2.05 0.57
N ASP A 27 -15.82 -1.35 0.03
CA ASP A 27 -16.81 -0.55 0.77
C ASP A 27 -17.53 -1.32 1.91
N ASN A 28 -17.78 -2.62 1.72
CA ASN A 28 -18.55 -3.45 2.66
C ASN A 28 -17.67 -4.44 3.45
N THR A 29 -16.35 -4.28 3.42
CA THR A 29 -15.44 -5.14 4.17
C THR A 29 -14.90 -4.41 5.38
N VAL A 30 -14.85 -5.09 6.53
CA VAL A 30 -14.04 -4.64 7.66
C VAL A 30 -12.64 -4.37 7.12
N ILE A 31 -12.12 -3.17 7.36
CA ILE A 31 -10.81 -2.76 6.85
C ILE A 31 -9.74 -3.67 7.46
N GLN A 32 -9.33 -4.69 6.70
CA GLN A 32 -8.34 -5.65 7.13
C GLN A 32 -6.95 -5.11 6.77
N SER A 33 -6.45 -4.14 7.55
CA SER A 33 -5.06 -3.67 7.35
C SER A 33 -4.07 -4.85 7.38
N ALA A 34 -4.40 -5.94 8.08
CA ALA A 34 -3.68 -7.22 8.11
C ALA A 34 -3.38 -7.86 6.73
N SER A 35 -4.05 -7.44 5.65
CA SER A 35 -3.78 -7.93 4.28
C SER A 35 -2.43 -7.49 3.73
N GLU A 36 -1.79 -6.45 4.29
CA GLU A 36 -0.43 -6.03 3.96
C GLU A 36 0.57 -7.17 4.22
N LYS A 37 1.38 -7.53 3.21
CA LYS A 37 2.18 -8.76 3.26
C LYS A 37 3.66 -8.53 3.52
N ASN A 38 4.13 -7.29 3.54
CA ASN A 38 5.54 -6.99 3.79
C ASN A 38 5.94 -7.36 5.23
N TYR A 39 7.17 -7.88 5.38
CA TYR A 39 7.62 -8.44 6.65
C TYR A 39 7.72 -7.38 7.74
N PHE A 40 8.10 -6.15 7.38
CA PHE A 40 8.18 -5.03 8.32
C PHE A 40 6.83 -4.68 8.95
N CYS A 41 5.79 -4.51 8.15
CA CYS A 41 4.43 -4.27 8.63
C CYS A 41 3.89 -5.46 9.42
N LYS A 42 4.23 -6.70 9.06
CA LYS A 42 3.87 -7.89 9.86
C LYS A 42 4.53 -7.86 11.24
N CYS A 43 5.81 -7.49 11.32
CA CYS A 43 6.52 -7.32 12.59
C CYS A 43 5.84 -6.23 13.44
N LEU A 44 5.50 -5.09 12.85
CA LEU A 44 4.80 -4.02 13.54
C LEU A 44 3.46 -4.49 14.13
N LYS A 45 2.65 -5.18 13.33
CA LYS A 45 1.31 -5.65 13.73
C LYS A 45 1.28 -6.71 14.83
N SER A 46 2.43 -7.23 15.25
CA SER A 46 2.51 -8.03 16.49
C SER A 46 2.22 -7.18 17.74
N SER A 47 2.38 -5.85 17.66
CA SER A 47 1.90 -4.91 18.66
C SER A 47 0.45 -4.51 18.37
N SER A 48 -0.44 -4.72 19.33
CA SER A 48 -1.86 -4.32 19.21
C SER A 48 -2.02 -2.81 19.01
N LYS A 49 -1.12 -2.00 19.61
CA LYS A 49 -1.08 -0.55 19.43
C LYS A 49 -0.73 -0.18 17.98
N ALA A 50 0.26 -0.86 17.38
CA ALA A 50 0.63 -0.64 15.99
C ALA A 50 -0.45 -1.13 15.02
N LEU A 51 -1.08 -2.28 15.30
CA LEU A 51 -2.20 -2.80 14.50
C LEU A 51 -3.35 -1.80 14.44
N LYS A 52 -3.76 -1.25 15.59
CA LYS A 52 -4.78 -0.20 15.65
C LYS A 52 -4.41 1.02 14.80
N LYS A 53 -3.15 1.45 14.84
CA LYS A 53 -2.66 2.55 13.98
C LYS A 53 -2.63 2.20 12.49
N CYS A 54 -2.36 0.94 12.13
CA CYS A 54 -2.48 0.48 10.74
C CYS A 54 -3.93 0.53 10.26
N GLU A 55 -4.89 0.13 11.11
CA GLU A 55 -6.33 0.15 10.81
C GLU A 55 -6.84 1.59 10.65
N GLU A 56 -6.57 2.46 11.64
CA GLU A 56 -6.90 3.90 11.58
C GLU A 56 -6.35 4.55 10.30
N CYS A 57 -5.08 4.28 9.98
CA CYS A 57 -4.44 4.83 8.78
C CYS A 57 -5.07 4.30 7.48
N THR A 58 -5.49 3.03 7.45
CA THR A 58 -6.13 2.44 6.26
C THR A 58 -7.55 2.98 6.08
N GLU A 59 -8.29 3.18 7.18
CA GLU A 59 -9.62 3.81 7.18
C GLU A 59 -9.56 5.25 6.68
N GLU A 60 -8.69 6.08 7.28
CA GLU A 60 -8.52 7.47 6.86
C GLU A 60 -8.12 7.57 5.38
N THR A 61 -7.19 6.72 4.93
CA THR A 61 -6.74 6.70 3.53
C THR A 61 -7.86 6.28 2.58
N TYR A 62 -8.62 5.24 2.95
CA TYR A 62 -9.74 4.76 2.15
C TYR A 62 -10.79 5.87 1.98
N GLU A 63 -11.22 6.50 3.08
CA GLU A 63 -12.21 7.58 3.05
C GLU A 63 -11.71 8.78 2.24
N ASN A 64 -10.44 9.16 2.42
CA ASN A 64 -9.85 10.27 1.66
C ASN A 64 -9.81 9.97 0.16
N ALA A 65 -9.30 8.81 -0.23
CA ALA A 65 -9.23 8.40 -1.64
C ALA A 65 -10.61 8.31 -2.28
N ARG A 66 -11.62 7.82 -1.54
CA ARG A 66 -13.02 7.80 -2.00
C ARG A 66 -13.60 9.21 -2.15
N LYS A 67 -13.30 10.11 -1.22
CA LYS A 67 -13.84 11.46 -1.21
C LYS A 67 -13.28 12.33 -2.34
N ILE A 68 -11.97 12.22 -2.61
CA ILE A 68 -11.33 13.03 -3.66
C ILE A 68 -11.41 12.39 -5.05
N ASP A 69 -11.74 11.09 -5.10
CA ASP A 69 -11.78 10.26 -6.32
C ASP A 69 -10.52 10.40 -7.19
N HIS A 70 -9.37 10.40 -6.52
CA HIS A 70 -8.04 10.56 -7.11
C HIS A 70 -7.01 9.80 -6.27
N GLU A 71 -5.86 9.47 -6.84
CA GLU A 71 -4.79 8.86 -6.05
C GLU A 71 -4.36 9.76 -4.89
N CYS A 72 -4.08 9.12 -3.75
CA CYS A 72 -3.54 9.75 -2.55
C CYS A 72 -2.16 9.18 -2.27
N VAL A 73 -1.13 10.02 -2.21
CA VAL A 73 0.18 9.65 -1.65
C VAL A 73 0.23 10.07 -0.20
N TYR A 74 0.67 9.18 0.69
CA TYR A 74 0.70 9.43 2.12
C TYR A 74 1.86 8.71 2.80
N SER A 75 2.27 9.20 3.96
CA SER A 75 3.22 8.51 4.83
C SER A 75 2.45 7.84 5.97
N CYS A 76 2.66 6.53 6.16
CA CYS A 76 2.00 5.82 7.24
C CYS A 76 2.64 6.14 8.60
N HIS A 77 2.01 5.67 9.68
CA HIS A 77 2.53 5.87 11.05
C HIS A 77 3.93 5.27 11.29
N ALA A 78 4.39 4.36 10.43
CA ALA A 78 5.73 3.78 10.48
C ALA A 78 6.73 4.43 9.50
N GLY A 79 6.32 5.52 8.84
CA GLY A 79 7.15 6.28 7.92
C GLY A 79 7.20 5.72 6.50
N LEU A 80 6.46 4.66 6.16
CA LEU A 80 6.46 4.19 4.77
C LEU A 80 5.61 5.10 3.89
N ILE A 81 6.14 5.47 2.74
CA ILE A 81 5.41 6.21 1.71
C ILE A 81 4.55 5.21 0.94
N LYS A 82 3.27 5.48 0.84
CA LYS A 82 2.26 4.61 0.23
C LYS A 82 1.39 5.43 -0.71
N TRP A 83 0.73 4.74 -1.63
CA TRP A 83 -0.32 5.35 -2.44
C TRP A 83 -1.58 4.49 -2.42
N ALA A 84 -2.70 5.20 -2.48
CA ALA A 84 -4.03 4.64 -2.58
C ALA A 84 -4.69 5.13 -3.87
N VAL A 85 -5.21 4.21 -4.69
CA VAL A 85 -5.84 4.49 -5.97
C VAL A 85 -7.30 4.03 -5.91
N PRO A 86 -8.29 4.96 -5.97
CA PRO A 86 -9.69 4.57 -6.03
C PRO A 86 -10.01 3.92 -7.38
N VAL A 87 -10.91 2.94 -7.37
CA VAL A 87 -11.43 2.28 -8.58
C VAL A 87 -12.95 2.30 -8.52
N GLN A 88 -13.57 2.90 -9.54
CA GLN A 88 -15.01 3.02 -9.70
C GLN A 88 -15.44 2.46 -11.05
N ARG A 89 -16.29 1.42 -11.04
CA ARG A 89 -16.76 0.71 -12.23
C ARG A 89 -18.23 0.33 -12.07
N GLY A 90 -19.14 1.15 -12.60
CA GLY A 90 -20.57 0.99 -12.35
C GLY A 90 -20.86 1.07 -10.86
N ASP A 91 -21.55 0.06 -10.32
CA ASP A 91 -21.84 -0.03 -8.88
C ASP A 91 -20.66 -0.59 -8.05
N PHE A 92 -19.60 -1.06 -8.70
CA PHE A 92 -18.43 -1.59 -8.01
C PHE A 92 -17.45 -0.47 -7.64
N HIS A 93 -17.03 -0.48 -6.37
CA HIS A 93 -16.11 0.48 -5.79
C HIS A 93 -15.10 -0.21 -4.88
N CYS A 94 -13.84 0.23 -4.96
CA CYS A 94 -12.81 -0.15 -4.00
C CYS A 94 -11.67 0.87 -4.01
N VAL A 95 -10.76 0.76 -3.05
CA VAL A 95 -9.48 1.47 -3.06
C VAL A 95 -8.36 0.43 -3.08
N ILE A 96 -7.43 0.57 -4.02
CA ILE A 96 -6.22 -0.23 -4.09
C ILE A 96 -5.14 0.50 -3.30
N VAL A 97 -4.50 -0.18 -2.36
CA VAL A 97 -3.39 0.37 -1.56
C VAL A 97 -2.12 -0.40 -1.88
N SER A 98 -1.08 0.32 -2.29
CA SER A 98 0.24 -0.27 -2.55
C SER A 98 1.01 -0.51 -1.25
N GLU A 99 1.90 -1.51 -1.24
CA GLU A 99 2.86 -1.67 -0.16
C GLU A 99 3.80 -0.47 -0.09
N GLY A 100 4.24 -0.13 1.12
CA GLY A 100 5.01 1.08 1.34
C GLY A 100 6.47 1.00 0.93
N VAL A 101 6.99 2.12 0.42
CA VAL A 101 8.39 2.35 0.04
C VAL A 101 9.04 3.37 0.98
N LEU A 102 10.35 3.57 0.82
CA LEU A 102 11.12 4.57 1.54
C LEU A 102 11.75 5.58 0.57
N ALA A 103 11.83 6.84 0.99
CA ALA A 103 12.76 7.77 0.38
C ALA A 103 14.20 7.44 0.81
N MET A 104 15.20 7.76 -0.02
CA MET A 104 16.62 7.49 0.28
C MET A 104 17.05 8.03 1.66
N LYS A 105 16.62 9.25 2.01
CA LYS A 105 16.90 9.86 3.31
C LYS A 105 16.32 9.06 4.49
N GLN A 106 15.16 8.41 4.30
CA GLN A 106 14.57 7.59 5.37
C GLN A 106 15.38 6.31 5.59
N MET A 107 15.99 5.76 4.54
CA MET A 107 16.91 4.62 4.64
C MET A 107 18.20 4.99 5.38
N GLU A 108 18.73 6.19 5.17
CA GLU A 108 19.88 6.71 5.95
C GLU A 108 19.54 6.86 7.44
N ASP A 109 18.29 7.21 7.74
CA ASP A 109 17.77 7.34 9.10
C ASP A 109 17.15 6.03 9.66
N ALA A 110 17.42 4.86 9.05
CA ALA A 110 16.81 3.59 9.43
C ALA A 110 16.98 3.24 10.92
N ASP A 111 18.16 3.48 11.50
CA ASP A 111 18.44 3.24 12.92
C ASP A 111 17.60 4.14 13.84
N LYS A 112 17.29 5.37 13.42
CA LYS A 112 16.41 6.28 14.17
C LYS A 112 14.97 5.81 14.11
N TRP A 113 14.50 5.41 12.93
CA TRP A 113 13.15 4.85 12.75
C TRP A 113 12.96 3.57 13.56
N ALA A 114 13.91 2.63 13.49
CA ALA A 114 13.83 1.38 14.25
C ALA A 114 13.76 1.64 15.76
N ARG A 115 14.59 2.54 16.29
CA ARG A 115 14.59 2.92 17.71
C ARG A 115 13.30 3.62 18.13
N TYR A 116 12.79 4.51 17.30
CA TYR A 116 11.52 5.20 17.56
C TYR A 116 10.36 4.21 17.62
N LEU A 117 10.21 3.37 16.59
CA LEU A 117 9.12 2.40 16.47
C LEU A 117 9.21 1.29 17.54
N SER A 118 10.43 0.86 17.88
CA SER A 118 10.69 -0.06 18.99
C SER A 118 10.13 0.47 20.30
N LYS A 119 10.46 1.72 20.65
CA LYS A 119 9.94 2.37 21.88
C LYS A 119 8.43 2.60 21.82
N GLU A 120 7.94 3.08 20.68
CA GLU A 120 6.54 3.45 20.50
C GLU A 120 5.59 2.25 20.58
N TYR A 121 6.01 1.11 20.05
CA TYR A 121 5.20 -0.10 19.92
C TYR A 121 5.66 -1.28 20.78
N GLN A 122 6.75 -1.12 21.54
CA GLN A 122 7.34 -2.14 22.43
C GLN A 122 7.75 -3.40 21.65
N LEU A 123 8.52 -3.21 20.59
CA LEU A 123 8.98 -4.26 19.67
C LEU A 123 10.50 -4.37 19.65
N ASP A 124 11.02 -5.48 19.15
CA ASP A 124 12.46 -5.69 19.04
C ASP A 124 13.09 -4.74 17.99
N GLU A 125 14.01 -3.87 18.45
CA GLU A 125 14.67 -2.87 17.60
C GLU A 125 15.49 -3.52 16.48
N SER A 126 16.17 -4.63 16.77
CA SER A 126 17.03 -5.31 15.79
C SER A 126 16.23 -5.93 14.64
N MET A 127 15.08 -6.52 14.97
CA MET A 127 14.12 -7.08 14.03
C MET A 127 13.50 -5.98 13.19
N LEU A 128 13.11 -4.86 13.79
CA LEU A 128 12.57 -3.72 13.05
C LEU A 128 13.61 -3.15 12.08
N LEU A 129 14.84 -2.91 12.52
CA LEU A 129 15.93 -2.40 11.69
C LEU A 129 16.20 -3.32 10.49
N LYS A 130 16.31 -4.62 10.74
CA LYS A 130 16.55 -5.63 9.70
C LYS A 130 15.44 -5.59 8.64
N ASN A 131 14.18 -5.53 9.06
CA ASN A 131 13.05 -5.53 8.14
C ASN A 131 12.81 -4.16 7.46
N PHE A 132 13.22 -3.06 8.08
CA PHE A 132 13.15 -1.73 7.47
C PHE A 132 14.17 -1.57 6.34
N LYS A 133 15.39 -2.09 6.52
CA LYS A 133 16.49 -2.01 5.53
C LYS A 133 16.25 -2.79 4.24
N ILE A 134 15.26 -3.68 4.20
CA ILE A 134 14.88 -4.44 3.00
C ILE A 134 13.71 -3.81 2.25
N ILE A 135 13.12 -2.73 2.77
CA ILE A 135 12.03 -2.03 2.09
C ILE A 135 12.61 -1.32 0.88
N GLN A 136 11.90 -1.44 -0.24
CA GLN A 136 12.27 -0.80 -1.49
C GLN A 136 12.34 0.72 -1.33
N THR A 137 13.40 1.31 -1.85
CA THR A 137 13.55 2.76 -1.93
C THR A 137 13.11 3.27 -3.29
N MET A 138 12.45 4.41 -3.31
CA MET A 138 12.11 5.15 -4.53
C MET A 138 12.43 6.64 -4.35
N ASP A 139 12.84 7.29 -5.44
CA ASP A 139 12.73 8.73 -5.56
C ASP A 139 11.32 9.16 -6.02
N GLU A 140 11.09 10.45 -6.12
CA GLU A 140 9.79 11.01 -6.48
C GLU A 140 9.36 10.63 -7.91
N ASP A 141 10.29 10.62 -8.87
CA ASP A 141 10.01 10.26 -10.26
C ASP A 141 9.64 8.77 -10.38
N GLN A 142 10.38 7.89 -9.70
CA GLN A 142 10.08 6.47 -9.62
C GLN A 142 8.73 6.20 -8.96
N MET A 143 8.42 6.91 -7.88
CA MET A 143 7.12 6.81 -7.20
C MET A 143 5.98 7.23 -8.13
N ASN A 144 6.08 8.41 -8.75
CA ASN A 144 5.06 8.93 -9.66
C ASN A 144 4.86 7.99 -10.88
N ALA A 145 5.95 7.51 -11.48
CA ALA A 145 5.89 6.53 -12.55
C ALA A 145 5.24 5.20 -12.11
N SER A 146 5.48 4.78 -10.86
CA SER A 146 4.86 3.58 -10.29
C SER A 146 3.35 3.74 -10.10
N ILE A 147 2.89 4.92 -9.67
CA ILE A 147 1.47 5.24 -9.51
C ILE A 147 0.78 5.22 -10.87
N GLU A 148 1.35 5.91 -11.87
CA GLU A 148 0.79 5.94 -13.22
C GLU A 148 0.77 4.54 -13.86
N LEU A 149 1.83 3.74 -13.68
CA LEU A 149 1.84 2.35 -14.15
C LEU A 149 0.68 1.52 -13.56
N LEU A 150 0.35 1.69 -12.29
CA LEU A 150 -0.79 1.00 -11.68
C LEU A 150 -2.11 1.41 -12.34
N LYS A 151 -2.31 2.72 -12.56
CA LYS A 151 -3.50 3.28 -13.23
C LYS A 151 -3.61 2.80 -14.68
N ASP A 152 -2.50 2.75 -15.40
CA ASP A 152 -2.42 2.28 -16.79
C ASP A 152 -2.72 0.78 -16.90
N LEU A 153 -2.17 -0.05 -16.02
CA LEU A 153 -2.46 -1.49 -15.99
C LEU A 153 -3.92 -1.76 -15.69
N LEU A 154 -4.52 -1.06 -14.73
CA LEU A 154 -5.96 -1.15 -14.46
C LEU A 154 -6.77 -0.79 -15.71
N SER A 155 -6.46 0.35 -16.33
CA SER A 155 -7.14 0.83 -17.53
C SER A 155 -7.02 -0.15 -18.70
N TYR A 156 -5.83 -0.70 -18.93
CA TYR A 156 -5.55 -1.69 -19.95
C TYR A 156 -6.39 -2.96 -19.74
N HIS A 157 -6.32 -3.56 -18.55
CA HIS A 157 -7.03 -4.80 -18.23
C HIS A 157 -8.55 -4.64 -18.30
N PHE A 158 -9.08 -3.49 -17.87
CA PHE A 158 -10.49 -3.17 -18.04
C PHE A 158 -10.90 -3.07 -19.52
N ALA A 159 -10.14 -2.32 -20.33
CA ALA A 159 -10.43 -2.15 -21.74
C ALA A 159 -10.34 -3.48 -22.53
N MET A 160 -9.40 -4.37 -22.18
CA MET A 160 -9.31 -5.68 -22.80
C MET A 160 -10.50 -6.57 -22.44
N ALA A 161 -10.96 -6.52 -21.19
CA ALA A 161 -12.12 -7.30 -20.77
C ALA A 161 -13.42 -6.87 -21.47
N GLU A 162 -13.57 -5.58 -21.79
CA GLU A 162 -14.72 -5.05 -22.53
C GLU A 162 -14.70 -5.45 -24.01
N LYS A 163 -13.54 -5.51 -24.66
CA LYS A 163 -13.41 -5.95 -26.06
C LYS A 163 -13.71 -7.43 -26.28
N HIS A 164 -13.68 -8.23 -25.22
CA HIS A 164 -13.92 -9.67 -25.23
C HIS A 164 -15.25 -10.07 -24.58
N ALA A 165 -16.10 -9.10 -24.21
CA ALA A 165 -17.44 -9.30 -23.68
C ALA A 165 -18.48 -9.19 -24.81
#